data_AF-A0A9D1JBH1-F1
#
_entry.id   AF-A0A9D1JBH1-F1
#
_cell.length_a   1.000
_cell.length_b   1.000
_cell.length_c   1.000
_cell.angle_alpha   90.00
_cell.angle_beta   90.00
_cell.angle_gamma   90.00
#
_symmetry.space_group_name_H-M   'P 1'
#
loop_
_entity.id
_entity.type
_entity.pdbx_description
1 polymer ?
#
loop_
_entity_poly.entity_id
_entity_poly.type
_entity_poly.pdbx_seq_one_letter_code
_entity_poly.pdbx_strand_id
1 'polypeptide(L)'
;RFCRTLGLSGYQEFKMQMSLSQTFSGAKETADREDGREDGQTGDGEGARKRALTDRVLEAHQLALRETRMLLDEQQLERMLDFLDQAKRVYFFGISDSLLVAQEARNKFLRLTDKVICVEDSHLMAVTASMLSEEDFLVVVSYSGATKDVIQMVRLAKKSGAKVGAITHYRKSPLTDLSDAVLLCGGQEGPMDRGSLAAKTGQLYLVDLLYQGYFERNEQQCLENRKKAIAAVVDKVY
;
A
#
# COMPACT_ATOMS: atom_id res chain seq x y z
N ARG A 1 -1.22 -26.82 10.60
CA ARG A 1 -1.77 -28.00 11.30
C ARG A 1 -3.07 -27.63 12.01
N PHE A 2 -3.05 -26.67 12.94
CA PHE A 2 -4.24 -26.17 13.66
C PHE A 2 -5.49 -25.88 12.79
N CYS A 3 -5.38 -25.06 11.73
CA CYS A 3 -6.55 -24.73 10.88
C CYS A 3 -7.17 -25.95 10.18
N ARG A 4 -6.36 -26.93 9.78
CA ARG A 4 -6.85 -28.18 9.16
C ARG A 4 -7.54 -29.08 10.19
N THR A 5 -7.11 -29.04 11.46
CA THR A 5 -7.79 -29.73 12.57
C THR A 5 -9.19 -29.15 12.83
N LEU A 6 -9.39 -27.86 12.56
CA LEU A 6 -10.70 -27.18 12.61
C LEU A 6 -11.54 -27.37 11.34
N GLY A 7 -11.12 -28.22 10.40
CA GLY A 7 -11.84 -28.45 9.14
C GLY A 7 -11.66 -27.34 8.09
N LEU A 8 -10.71 -26.42 8.29
CA LEU A 8 -10.49 -25.28 7.38
C LEU A 8 -9.34 -25.53 6.41
N SER A 9 -9.46 -25.00 5.19
CA SER A 9 -8.48 -25.11 4.11
C SER A 9 -7.13 -24.45 4.45
N GLY A 10 -7.12 -23.47 5.37
CA GLY A 10 -5.89 -22.82 5.82
C GLY A 10 -6.10 -21.62 6.74
N TYR A 11 -5.02 -20.87 6.96
CA TYR A 11 -4.99 -19.73 7.88
C TYR A 11 -5.86 -18.55 7.44
N GLN A 12 -5.99 -18.32 6.13
CA GLN A 12 -6.83 -17.25 5.59
C GLN A 12 -8.32 -17.51 5.85
N GLU A 13 -8.77 -18.75 5.69
CA GLU A 13 -10.14 -19.15 6.02
C GLU A 13 -10.40 -19.09 7.52
N PHE A 14 -9.42 -19.49 8.33
CA PHE A 14 -9.50 -19.33 9.79
C PHE A 14 -9.67 -17.87 10.22
N LYS A 15 -8.88 -16.93 9.68
CA LYS A 15 -9.04 -15.49 9.96
C LYS A 15 -10.44 -14.98 9.57
N MET A 16 -10.95 -15.41 8.42
CA MET A 16 -12.27 -15.00 7.93
C MET A 16 -13.38 -15.45 8.87
N GLN A 17 -13.39 -16.74 9.25
CA GLN A 17 -14.40 -17.28 10.16
C GLN A 17 -14.33 -16.65 11.55
N MET A 18 -13.11 -16.41 12.08
CA MET A 18 -12.93 -15.68 13.34
C MET A 18 -13.51 -14.26 13.24
N SER A 19 -13.21 -13.52 12.17
CA SER A 19 -13.75 -12.17 11.96
C SER A 19 -15.28 -12.17 11.90
N LEU A 20 -15.89 -13.11 11.17
CA LEU A 20 -17.34 -13.24 11.09
C LEU A 20 -17.95 -13.53 12.47
N SER A 21 -17.35 -14.44 13.24
CA SER A 21 -17.84 -14.78 14.58
C SER A 21 -17.77 -13.61 15.58
N GLN A 22 -16.77 -12.74 15.44
CA GLN A 22 -16.64 -11.53 16.27
C GLN A 22 -17.65 -10.44 15.86
N THR A 23 -17.93 -10.26 14.56
CA THR A 23 -18.97 -9.34 14.10
C THR A 23 -20.37 -9.74 14.59
N PHE A 24 -20.68 -11.05 14.62
CA PHE A 24 -21.96 -11.54 15.16
C PHE A 24 -22.05 -11.50 16.69
N SER A 25 -20.93 -11.54 17.41
CA SER A 25 -20.91 -11.44 18.89
C SER A 25 -20.93 -9.99 19.37
N GLY A 26 -20.25 -9.07 18.66
CA GLY A 26 -20.23 -7.63 18.98
C GLY A 26 -21.57 -6.92 18.75
N ALA A 27 -22.45 -7.46 17.90
CA ALA A 27 -23.81 -6.94 17.70
C ALA A 27 -24.74 -7.22 18.90
N LYS A 28 -24.40 -8.16 19.80
CA LYS A 28 -25.16 -8.43 21.03
C LYS A 28 -24.67 -7.63 22.24
N GLU A 29 -23.37 -7.32 22.33
CA GLU A 29 -22.82 -6.65 23.52
C GLU A 29 -23.05 -5.14 23.58
N THR A 30 -23.46 -4.49 22.47
CA THR A 30 -23.84 -3.07 22.49
C THR A 30 -25.29 -2.81 22.87
N ALA A 31 -26.11 -3.85 23.04
CA ALA A 31 -27.53 -3.70 23.41
C ALA A 31 -27.79 -3.73 24.93
N ASP A 32 -26.85 -4.22 25.75
CA ASP A 32 -27.06 -4.46 27.19
C ASP A 32 -26.24 -3.52 28.11
N ARG A 33 -25.79 -2.36 27.61
CA ARG A 33 -25.08 -1.33 28.42
C ARG A 33 -25.71 0.07 28.37
N GLU A 34 -27.01 0.15 28.15
CA GLU A 34 -27.80 1.35 28.44
C GLU A 34 -28.70 1.06 29.65
N ASP A 35 -28.15 1.23 30.85
CA ASP A 35 -29.00 1.53 32.01
C ASP A 35 -28.29 2.50 32.96
N GLY A 36 -28.98 3.61 33.26
CA GLY A 36 -28.63 4.54 34.33
C GLY A 36 -27.82 5.78 33.94
N ARG A 37 -28.44 6.75 33.26
CA ARG A 37 -28.36 8.20 33.54
C ARG A 37 -29.32 8.99 32.63
N GLU A 38 -30.54 9.19 33.12
CA GLU A 38 -31.41 10.26 32.64
C GLU A 38 -30.89 11.60 33.17
N ASP A 39 -30.52 12.50 32.27
CA ASP A 39 -30.94 13.90 32.38
C ASP A 39 -30.91 14.56 31.00
N GLY A 40 -32.01 15.26 30.69
CA GLY A 40 -32.49 15.50 29.33
C GLY A 40 -31.73 16.52 28.50
N GLN A 41 -31.72 16.27 27.19
CA GLN A 41 -32.08 17.23 26.14
C GLN A 41 -32.13 16.49 24.79
N THR A 42 -33.35 16.39 24.27
CA THR A 42 -33.70 15.90 22.93
C THR A 42 -33.11 16.80 21.86
N GLY A 43 -32.26 16.23 21.01
CA GLY A 43 -31.91 16.78 19.70
C GLY A 43 -30.41 16.80 19.41
N ASP A 44 -29.75 15.64 19.29
CA ASP A 44 -28.45 15.57 18.60
C ASP A 44 -27.93 14.13 18.33
N GLY A 45 -28.78 13.11 18.30
CA GLY A 45 -28.34 11.71 18.09
C GLY A 45 -27.62 11.49 16.75
N GLU A 46 -28.11 12.10 15.67
CA GLU A 46 -27.44 12.06 14.37
C GLU A 46 -26.19 12.94 14.30
N GLY A 47 -26.20 14.12 14.92
CA GLY A 47 -25.06 15.03 14.98
C GLY A 47 -23.90 14.47 15.81
N ALA A 48 -24.19 13.86 16.95
CA ALA A 48 -23.23 13.14 17.79
C ALA A 48 -22.69 11.88 17.10
N ARG A 49 -23.55 11.08 16.43
CA ARG A 49 -23.12 9.91 15.66
C ARG A 49 -22.29 10.28 14.42
N LYS A 50 -22.61 11.40 13.76
CA LYS A 50 -21.86 11.92 12.61
C LYS A 50 -20.51 12.50 13.03
N ARG A 51 -20.45 13.27 14.13
CA ARG A 51 -19.18 13.71 14.76
C ARG A 51 -18.32 12.51 15.13
N ALA A 52 -18.90 11.50 15.77
CA ALA A 52 -18.21 10.25 16.06
C ALA A 52 -17.76 9.48 14.81
N LEU A 53 -18.42 9.60 13.65
CA LEU A 53 -17.95 9.00 12.40
C LEU A 53 -16.80 9.80 11.78
N THR A 54 -16.93 11.13 11.67
CA THR A 54 -15.90 12.00 11.08
C THR A 54 -14.59 11.89 11.87
N ASP A 55 -14.68 11.89 13.19
CA ASP A 55 -13.51 11.80 14.07
C ASP A 55 -12.87 10.41 13.98
N ARG A 56 -13.65 9.32 14.02
CA ARG A 56 -13.11 7.96 13.85
C ARG A 56 -12.40 7.74 12.52
N VAL A 57 -12.95 8.25 11.41
CA VAL A 57 -12.31 8.13 10.09
C VAL A 57 -11.01 8.93 10.07
N LEU A 58 -11.03 10.17 10.55
CA LEU A 58 -9.82 11.00 10.65
C LEU A 58 -8.75 10.34 11.51
N GLU A 59 -9.11 9.82 12.68
CA GLU A 59 -8.21 9.10 13.59
C GLU A 59 -7.58 7.88 12.91
N ALA A 60 -8.35 7.10 12.14
CA ALA A 60 -7.82 5.97 11.41
C ALA A 60 -6.73 6.38 10.39
N HIS A 61 -6.95 7.47 9.64
CA HIS A 61 -5.94 8.00 8.71
C HIS A 61 -4.70 8.54 9.45
N GLN A 62 -4.90 9.31 10.53
CA GLN A 62 -3.81 9.85 11.34
C GLN A 62 -2.97 8.73 11.98
N LEU A 63 -3.63 7.69 12.50
CA LEU A 63 -2.97 6.53 13.07
C LEU A 63 -2.16 5.80 12.01
N ALA A 64 -2.72 5.54 10.83
CA ALA A 64 -2.01 4.85 9.75
C ALA A 64 -0.73 5.61 9.33
N LEU A 65 -0.79 6.95 9.23
CA LEU A 65 0.37 7.78 8.93
C LEU A 65 1.42 7.74 10.07
N ARG A 66 0.99 7.88 11.32
CA ARG A 66 1.90 7.83 12.49
C ARG A 66 2.59 6.47 12.58
N GLU A 67 1.85 5.38 12.46
CA GLU A 67 2.40 4.03 12.44
C GLU A 67 3.37 3.82 11.28
N THR A 68 3.03 4.31 10.08
CA THR A 68 3.94 4.24 8.92
C THR A 68 5.26 4.94 9.22
N ARG A 69 5.21 6.15 9.79
CA ARG A 69 6.43 6.90 10.16
C ARG A 69 7.25 6.20 11.24
N MET A 70 6.60 5.56 12.21
CA MET A 70 7.26 4.79 13.27
C MET A 70 7.93 3.51 12.74
N LEU A 71 7.34 2.88 11.74
CA LEU A 71 7.84 1.66 11.12
C LEU A 71 8.94 1.92 10.06
N LEU A 72 9.05 3.17 9.59
CA LEU A 72 10.01 3.57 8.56
C LEU A 72 11.44 3.29 9.02
N ASP A 73 12.14 2.47 8.24
CA ASP A 73 13.57 2.24 8.34
C ASP A 73 14.26 3.11 7.29
N GLU A 74 14.97 4.15 7.75
CA GLU A 74 15.66 5.10 6.86
C GLU A 74 16.70 4.40 5.97
N GLN A 75 17.34 3.32 6.44
CA GLN A 75 18.30 2.58 5.60
C GLN A 75 17.61 1.85 4.45
N GLN A 76 16.40 1.35 4.66
CA GLN A 76 15.61 0.72 3.61
C GLN A 76 15.09 1.75 2.61
N LEU A 77 14.74 2.95 3.08
CA LEU A 77 14.34 4.06 2.22
C LEU A 77 15.50 4.48 1.31
N GLU A 78 16.67 4.74 1.88
CA GLU A 78 17.88 5.08 1.11
C GLU A 78 18.23 3.99 0.09
N ARG A 79 18.15 2.71 0.49
CA ARG A 79 18.40 1.58 -0.41
C ARG A 79 17.39 1.49 -1.55
N MET A 80 16.11 1.79 -1.31
CA MET A 80 15.11 1.88 -2.38
C MET A 80 15.41 3.04 -3.33
N LEU A 81 15.80 4.21 -2.80
CA LEU A 81 16.19 5.35 -3.62
C LEU A 81 17.42 5.04 -4.48
N ASP A 82 18.41 4.32 -3.94
CA ASP A 82 19.59 3.89 -4.70
C ASP A 82 19.21 2.98 -5.88
N PHE A 83 18.32 2.01 -5.65
CA PHE A 83 17.80 1.17 -6.73
C PHE A 83 16.97 1.96 -7.74
N LEU A 84 16.15 2.92 -7.27
CA LEU A 84 15.41 3.81 -8.14
C LEU A 84 16.35 4.62 -9.03
N ASP A 85 17.42 5.21 -8.49
CA ASP A 85 18.37 6.04 -9.22
C ASP A 85 19.12 5.23 -10.29
N GLN A 86 19.66 4.08 -9.91
CA GLN A 86 20.50 3.23 -10.76
C GLN A 86 19.73 2.48 -11.85
N ALA A 87 18.44 2.20 -11.62
CA ALA A 87 17.65 1.43 -12.56
C ALA A 87 17.41 2.18 -13.87
N LYS A 88 17.53 1.44 -14.98
CA LYS A 88 17.16 1.89 -16.32
C LYS A 88 15.65 1.98 -16.48
N ARG A 89 14.92 1.04 -15.88
CA ARG A 89 13.46 1.07 -15.78
C ARG A 89 13.02 0.64 -14.39
N VAL A 90 11.98 1.29 -13.91
CA VAL A 90 11.37 1.01 -12.61
C VAL A 90 9.93 0.57 -12.86
N TYR A 91 9.62 -0.65 -12.49
CA TYR A 91 8.28 -1.21 -12.62
C TYR A 91 7.57 -1.15 -11.28
N PHE A 92 6.35 -0.64 -11.25
CA PHE A 92 5.45 -0.73 -10.11
C PHE A 92 4.36 -1.75 -10.40
N PHE A 93 4.26 -2.77 -9.55
CA PHE A 93 3.18 -3.77 -9.60
C PHE A 93 2.30 -3.68 -8.36
N GLY A 94 1.01 -3.91 -8.56
CA GLY A 94 0.01 -4.08 -7.52
C GLY A 94 -1.21 -4.78 -8.10
N ILE A 95 -1.94 -5.53 -7.29
CA ILE A 95 -3.19 -6.20 -7.71
C ILE A 95 -4.35 -5.54 -6.97
N SER A 96 -5.47 -5.32 -7.69
CA SER A 96 -6.70 -4.72 -7.14
C SER A 96 -6.41 -3.35 -6.48
N ASP A 97 -6.80 -3.11 -5.23
CA ASP A 97 -6.58 -1.83 -4.54
C ASP A 97 -5.12 -1.37 -4.51
N SER A 98 -4.17 -2.32 -4.42
CA SER A 98 -2.74 -1.98 -4.44
C SER A 98 -2.25 -1.50 -5.81
N LEU A 99 -2.98 -1.80 -6.89
CA LEU A 99 -2.70 -1.26 -8.22
C LEU A 99 -2.89 0.26 -8.25
N LEU A 100 -3.88 0.80 -7.53
CA LEU A 100 -4.15 2.24 -7.50
C LEU A 100 -2.96 3.01 -6.92
N VAL A 101 -2.29 2.46 -5.91
CA VAL A 101 -1.07 3.03 -5.33
C VAL A 101 0.11 2.96 -6.33
N ALA A 102 0.25 1.84 -7.05
CA ALA A 102 1.26 1.67 -8.09
C ALA A 102 1.04 2.66 -9.26
N GLN A 103 -0.21 2.88 -9.68
CA GLN A 103 -0.57 3.86 -10.69
C GLN A 103 -0.27 5.29 -10.23
N GLU A 104 -0.60 5.60 -8.98
CA GLU A 104 -0.30 6.92 -8.41
C GLU A 104 1.22 7.18 -8.37
N ALA A 105 2.02 6.18 -7.98
CA ALA A 105 3.47 6.26 -8.06
C ALA A 105 3.91 6.61 -9.50
N ARG A 106 3.50 5.83 -10.51
CA ARG A 106 3.79 6.13 -11.92
C ARG A 106 3.39 7.57 -12.28
N ASN A 107 2.18 7.98 -11.96
CA ASN A 107 1.65 9.29 -12.34
C ASN A 107 2.47 10.45 -11.73
N LYS A 108 2.94 10.31 -10.48
CA LYS A 108 3.81 11.31 -9.85
C LYS A 108 5.17 11.35 -10.52
N PHE A 109 5.80 10.19 -10.70
CA PHE A 109 7.15 10.09 -11.26
C PHE A 109 7.24 10.50 -12.74
N LEU A 110 6.17 10.33 -13.54
CA LEU A 110 6.14 10.72 -14.96
C LEU A 110 6.49 12.20 -15.21
N ARG A 111 6.33 13.06 -14.20
CA ARG A 111 6.72 14.49 -14.29
C ARG A 111 8.21 14.73 -14.03
N LEU A 112 8.92 13.74 -13.48
CA LEU A 112 10.33 13.81 -13.10
C LEU A 112 11.22 12.94 -14.00
N THR A 113 10.72 11.79 -14.44
CA THR A 113 11.45 10.81 -15.25
C THR A 113 10.49 9.92 -16.04
N ASP A 114 10.94 9.44 -17.19
CA ASP A 114 10.23 8.52 -18.08
C ASP A 114 10.49 7.03 -17.76
N LYS A 115 11.35 6.73 -16.78
CA LYS A 115 11.73 5.35 -16.45
C LYS A 115 10.71 4.57 -15.63
N VAL A 116 9.72 5.23 -15.04
CA VAL A 116 8.73 4.61 -14.15
C VAL A 116 7.51 4.12 -14.92
N ILE A 117 7.21 2.83 -14.79
CA ILE A 117 6.16 2.13 -15.53
C ILE A 117 5.25 1.41 -14.52
N CYS A 118 3.94 1.51 -14.70
CA CYS A 118 2.97 0.66 -13.99
C CYS A 118 2.32 -0.27 -15.02
N VAL A 119 2.43 -1.57 -14.80
CA VAL A 119 1.73 -2.59 -15.59
C VAL A 119 0.45 -2.92 -14.85
N GLU A 120 -0.70 -2.82 -15.53
CA GLU A 120 -2.02 -2.88 -14.88
C GLU A 120 -2.69 -4.25 -15.00
N ASP A 121 -2.38 -4.98 -16.07
CA ASP A 121 -2.88 -6.33 -16.29
C ASP A 121 -1.98 -7.38 -15.62
N SER A 122 -2.58 -8.26 -14.81
CA SER A 122 -1.84 -9.28 -14.05
C SER A 122 -1.09 -10.27 -14.92
N HIS A 123 -1.63 -10.64 -16.10
CA HIS A 123 -0.94 -11.54 -17.00
C HIS A 123 0.28 -10.84 -17.62
N LEU A 124 0.11 -9.57 -18.03
CA LEU A 124 1.22 -8.75 -18.53
C LEU A 124 2.27 -8.48 -17.44
N MET A 125 1.90 -8.34 -16.17
CA MET A 125 2.87 -8.23 -15.08
C MET A 125 3.75 -9.47 -15.00
N ALA A 126 3.19 -10.68 -15.14
CA ALA A 126 3.95 -11.93 -15.12
C ALA A 126 4.91 -12.04 -16.32
N VAL A 127 4.44 -11.70 -17.53
CA VAL A 127 5.27 -11.66 -18.75
C VAL A 127 6.39 -10.62 -18.62
N THR A 128 6.07 -9.45 -18.08
CA THR A 128 7.06 -8.39 -17.84
C THR A 128 8.09 -8.85 -16.82
N ALA A 129 7.66 -9.45 -15.71
CA ALA A 129 8.52 -9.96 -14.65
C ALA A 129 9.55 -10.99 -15.17
N SER A 130 9.15 -11.88 -16.09
CA SER A 130 10.07 -12.87 -16.63
C SER A 130 11.12 -12.27 -17.59
N MET A 131 10.88 -11.06 -18.08
CA MET A 131 11.74 -10.37 -19.06
C MET A 131 12.56 -9.23 -18.45
N LEU A 132 12.45 -8.98 -17.13
CA LEU A 132 13.30 -8.01 -16.45
C LEU A 132 14.77 -8.45 -16.46
N SER A 133 15.65 -7.51 -16.13
CA SER A 133 17.10 -7.72 -16.07
C SER A 133 17.70 -7.11 -14.81
N GLU A 134 19.01 -7.27 -14.62
CA GLU A 134 19.76 -6.62 -13.54
C GLU A 134 19.79 -5.08 -13.62
N GLU A 135 19.46 -4.51 -14.80
CA GLU A 135 19.32 -3.06 -14.99
C GLU A 135 17.95 -2.54 -14.54
N ASP A 136 17.01 -3.42 -14.20
CA ASP A 136 15.63 -3.07 -13.85
C ASP A 136 15.36 -3.20 -12.34
N PHE A 137 14.47 -2.34 -11.85
CA PHE A 137 13.98 -2.38 -10.48
C PHE A 137 12.48 -2.59 -10.44
N LEU A 138 12.02 -3.57 -9.65
CA LEU A 138 10.62 -3.86 -9.44
C LEU A 138 10.19 -3.42 -8.03
N VAL A 139 9.26 -2.46 -7.94
CA VAL A 139 8.57 -2.10 -6.70
C VAL A 139 7.20 -2.77 -6.65
N VAL A 140 6.95 -3.53 -5.59
CA VAL A 140 5.69 -4.25 -5.40
C VAL A 140 4.92 -3.63 -4.25
N VAL A 141 3.67 -3.24 -4.51
CA VAL A 141 2.71 -2.83 -3.49
C VAL A 141 1.78 -4.01 -3.19
N SER A 142 1.82 -4.49 -1.95
CA SER A 142 0.90 -5.53 -1.49
C SER A 142 0.74 -5.44 0.02
N TYR A 143 -0.44 -5.02 0.48
CA TYR A 143 -0.70 -4.86 1.92
C TYR A 143 -0.40 -6.14 2.72
N SER A 144 -0.97 -7.28 2.29
CA SER A 144 -0.78 -8.56 2.98
C SER A 144 0.63 -9.17 2.84
N GLY A 145 1.36 -8.80 1.78
CA GLY A 145 2.64 -9.42 1.41
C GLY A 145 2.53 -10.91 1.07
N ALA A 146 1.32 -11.44 0.85
CA ALA A 146 1.06 -12.87 0.69
C ALA A 146 0.16 -13.21 -0.52
N THR A 147 -0.16 -12.24 -1.38
CA THR A 147 -0.93 -12.47 -2.61
C THR A 147 -0.15 -13.39 -3.55
N LYS A 148 -0.68 -14.58 -3.83
CA LYS A 148 0.05 -15.64 -4.55
C LYS A 148 0.62 -15.18 -5.89
N ASP A 149 -0.20 -14.51 -6.70
CA ASP A 149 0.20 -14.06 -8.03
C ASP A 149 1.34 -13.03 -7.95
N VAL A 150 1.27 -12.11 -6.99
CA VAL A 150 2.36 -11.16 -6.69
C VAL A 150 3.65 -11.89 -6.31
N ILE A 151 3.57 -12.90 -5.44
CA ILE A 151 4.74 -13.69 -5.04
C ILE A 151 5.34 -14.45 -6.22
N GLN A 152 4.51 -14.97 -7.13
CA GLN A 152 4.99 -15.61 -8.35
C GLN A 152 5.72 -14.63 -9.26
N MET A 153 5.17 -13.42 -9.46
CA MET A 153 5.80 -12.36 -10.26
C MET A 153 7.15 -11.95 -9.67
N VAL A 154 7.23 -11.76 -8.34
CA VAL A 154 8.49 -11.43 -7.67
C VAL A 154 9.55 -12.52 -7.88
N ARG A 155 9.17 -13.80 -7.82
CA ARG A 155 10.09 -14.91 -8.10
C ARG A 155 10.60 -14.88 -9.54
N LEU A 156 9.74 -14.55 -10.50
CA LEU A 156 10.14 -14.40 -11.91
C LEU A 156 11.14 -13.24 -12.06
N ALA A 157 10.83 -12.07 -11.51
CA ALA A 157 11.70 -10.89 -11.55
C ALA A 157 13.10 -11.17 -10.98
N LYS A 158 13.17 -11.80 -9.79
CA LYS A 158 14.45 -12.17 -9.19
C LYS A 158 15.20 -13.22 -10.01
N LYS A 159 14.50 -14.19 -10.59
CA LYS A 159 15.11 -15.20 -11.47
C LYS A 159 15.76 -14.55 -12.69
N SER A 160 15.20 -13.46 -13.17
CA SER A 160 15.75 -12.69 -14.30
C SER A 160 16.77 -11.61 -13.87
N GLY A 161 17.12 -11.54 -12.58
CA GLY A 161 18.21 -10.69 -12.06
C GLY A 161 17.80 -9.33 -11.51
N ALA A 162 16.52 -8.96 -11.62
CA ALA A 162 16.03 -7.66 -11.17
C ALA A 162 16.07 -7.49 -9.65
N LYS A 163 16.34 -6.27 -9.19
CA LYS A 163 16.16 -5.89 -7.79
C LYS A 163 14.68 -5.74 -7.47
N VAL A 164 14.27 -6.12 -6.26
CA VAL A 164 12.88 -6.07 -5.82
C VAL A 164 12.73 -5.24 -4.56
N GLY A 165 11.93 -4.19 -4.62
CA GLY A 165 11.47 -3.42 -3.47
C GLY A 165 10.02 -3.79 -3.11
N ALA A 166 9.68 -3.74 -1.82
CA ALA A 166 8.30 -3.94 -1.37
C ALA A 166 7.77 -2.79 -0.51
N ILE A 167 6.52 -2.41 -0.76
CA ILE A 167 5.68 -1.60 0.11
C ILE A 167 4.57 -2.52 0.64
N THR A 168 4.62 -2.85 1.94
CA THR A 168 3.75 -3.85 2.56
C THR A 168 3.49 -3.53 4.03
N HIS A 169 2.50 -4.18 4.66
CA HIS A 169 2.20 -3.95 6.07
C HIS A 169 2.94 -4.94 6.99
N TYR A 170 2.93 -6.23 6.63
CA TYR A 170 3.45 -7.27 7.51
C TYR A 170 4.96 -7.47 7.34
N ARG A 171 5.73 -7.15 8.40
CA ARG A 171 7.19 -7.37 8.47
C ARG A 171 7.63 -8.79 8.15
N LYS A 172 6.80 -9.79 8.47
CA LYS A 172 7.05 -11.20 8.18
C LYS A 172 6.03 -11.69 7.17
N SER A 173 6.40 -11.67 5.90
CA SER A 173 5.56 -12.16 4.81
C SER A 173 6.42 -12.77 3.70
N PRO A 174 5.82 -13.62 2.82
CA PRO A 174 6.55 -14.14 1.66
C PRO A 174 7.16 -13.04 0.78
N LEU A 175 6.52 -11.86 0.70
CA LEU A 175 7.05 -10.73 -0.06
C LEU A 175 8.32 -10.16 0.59
N THR A 176 8.30 -9.90 1.90
CA THR A 176 9.47 -9.35 2.61
C THR A 176 10.69 -10.27 2.54
N ASP A 177 10.47 -11.58 2.54
CA ASP A 177 11.57 -12.58 2.43
C ASP A 177 12.22 -12.60 1.04
N LEU A 178 11.51 -12.13 0.02
CA LEU A 178 11.99 -12.08 -1.36
C LEU A 178 12.52 -10.69 -1.74
N SER A 179 12.17 -9.63 -1.02
CA SER A 179 12.56 -8.27 -1.38
C SER A 179 14.00 -7.92 -0.97
N ASP A 180 14.68 -7.16 -1.81
CA ASP A 180 16.01 -6.59 -1.56
C ASP A 180 15.93 -5.30 -0.72
N ALA A 181 14.79 -4.60 -0.73
CA ALA A 181 14.47 -3.50 0.17
C ALA A 181 12.98 -3.50 0.55
N VAL A 182 12.65 -3.13 1.79
CA VAL A 182 11.28 -3.20 2.33
C VAL A 182 10.91 -1.92 3.07
N LEU A 183 9.80 -1.30 2.66
CA LEU A 183 9.12 -0.23 3.41
C LEU A 183 7.81 -0.75 3.99
N LEU A 184 7.65 -0.54 5.29
CA LEU A 184 6.47 -0.98 6.03
C LEU A 184 5.45 0.15 6.18
N CYS A 185 4.21 -0.09 5.78
CA CYS A 185 3.09 0.83 5.99
C CYS A 185 2.28 0.46 7.23
N GLY A 186 1.79 1.47 7.94
CA GLY A 186 0.83 1.35 9.03
C GLY A 186 -0.62 1.21 8.55
N GLY A 187 -1.55 1.25 9.49
CA GLY A 187 -2.97 1.08 9.26
C GLY A 187 -3.41 -0.38 9.26
N GLN A 188 -4.62 -0.64 9.73
CA GLN A 188 -5.18 -1.98 9.83
C GLN A 188 -6.17 -2.28 8.71
N GLU A 189 -6.01 -3.45 8.08
CA GLU A 189 -7.06 -4.12 7.33
C GLU A 189 -7.51 -5.36 8.11
N GLY A 190 -8.74 -5.30 8.62
CA GLY A 190 -9.42 -6.49 9.13
C GLY A 190 -9.69 -7.48 7.98
N PRO A 191 -9.98 -8.76 8.28
CA PRO A 191 -10.31 -9.76 7.25
C PRO A 191 -11.50 -9.38 6.36
N MET A 192 -12.41 -8.54 6.89
CA MET A 192 -13.58 -7.98 6.19
C MET A 192 -13.35 -6.57 5.63
N ASP A 193 -12.26 -5.89 6.02
CA ASP A 193 -11.92 -4.50 5.63
C ASP A 193 -10.71 -4.46 4.67
N ARG A 194 -10.63 -5.43 3.76
CA ARG A 194 -9.64 -5.39 2.68
C ARG A 194 -9.85 -4.15 1.82
N GLY A 195 -8.78 -3.43 1.50
CA GLY A 195 -8.85 -2.20 0.72
C GLY A 195 -9.04 -0.93 1.56
N SER A 196 -8.63 -0.95 2.84
CA SER A 196 -8.76 0.19 3.75
C SER A 196 -8.10 1.43 3.18
N LEU A 197 -8.88 2.53 3.07
CA LEU A 197 -8.35 3.82 2.61
C LEU A 197 -7.29 4.37 3.57
N ALA A 198 -7.42 4.13 4.87
CA ALA A 198 -6.42 4.52 5.85
C ALA A 198 -5.08 3.80 5.63
N ALA A 199 -5.11 2.48 5.38
CA ALA A 199 -3.91 1.72 5.03
C ALA A 199 -3.27 2.23 3.71
N LYS A 200 -4.10 2.52 2.70
CA LYS A 200 -3.63 3.14 1.44
C LYS A 200 -2.97 4.50 1.67
N THR A 201 -3.43 5.30 2.62
CA THR A 201 -2.76 6.57 2.98
C THR A 201 -1.32 6.34 3.44
N GLY A 202 -1.06 5.29 4.25
CA GLY A 202 0.30 4.93 4.65
C GLY A 202 1.17 4.49 3.46
N GLN A 203 0.63 3.70 2.54
CA GLN A 203 1.34 3.29 1.33
C GLN A 203 1.66 4.49 0.41
N LEU A 204 0.70 5.41 0.23
CA LEU A 204 0.88 6.63 -0.55
C LEU A 204 1.89 7.59 0.08
N TYR A 205 1.95 7.66 1.41
CA TYR A 205 2.98 8.41 2.12
C TYR A 205 4.37 7.87 1.81
N LEU A 206 4.58 6.55 1.80
CA LEU A 206 5.86 5.94 1.42
C LEU A 206 6.21 6.20 -0.05
N VAL A 207 5.22 6.14 -0.95
CA VAL A 207 5.42 6.53 -2.36
C VAL A 207 5.83 8.00 -2.48
N ASP A 208 5.23 8.89 -1.68
CA ASP A 208 5.62 10.30 -1.66
C ASP A 208 7.04 10.49 -1.15
N LEU A 209 7.48 9.77 -0.11
CA LEU A 209 8.87 9.80 0.35
C LEU A 209 9.85 9.37 -0.76
N LEU A 210 9.54 8.30 -1.49
CA LEU A 210 10.35 7.88 -2.64
C LEU A 210 10.38 8.94 -3.74
N TYR A 211 9.25 9.59 -4.01
CA TYR A 211 9.14 10.66 -4.99
C TYR A 211 9.97 11.90 -4.60
N GLN A 212 9.83 12.37 -3.36
CA GLN A 212 10.56 13.54 -2.86
C GLN A 212 12.07 13.23 -2.77
N GLY A 213 12.44 12.07 -2.24
CA GLY A 213 13.86 11.67 -2.16
C GLY A 213 14.51 11.55 -3.55
N TYR A 214 13.80 10.99 -4.53
CA TYR A 214 14.29 10.96 -5.91
C TYR A 214 14.43 12.36 -6.50
N PHE A 215 13.47 13.26 -6.24
CA PHE A 215 13.54 14.65 -6.68
C PHE A 215 14.76 15.37 -6.09
N GLU A 216 14.99 15.25 -4.78
CA GLU A 216 16.12 15.89 -4.10
C GLU A 216 17.47 15.43 -4.65
N ARG A 217 17.61 14.12 -4.91
CA ARG A 217 18.85 13.55 -5.49
C ARG A 217 19.09 13.95 -6.95
N ASN A 218 18.04 14.29 -7.69
CA ASN A 218 18.08 14.52 -9.14
C ASN A 218 17.49 15.89 -9.53
N GLU A 219 17.59 16.89 -8.66
CA GLU A 219 16.79 18.13 -8.71
C GLU A 219 16.89 18.83 -10.08
N GLN A 220 18.11 19.05 -10.57
CA GLN A 220 18.32 19.77 -11.83
C GLN A 220 17.64 19.06 -13.02
N GLN A 221 17.86 17.75 -13.18
CA GLN A 221 17.25 16.96 -14.25
C GLN A 221 15.72 16.91 -14.10
N CYS A 222 15.22 16.79 -12.86
CA CYS A 222 13.80 16.77 -12.56
C CYS A 222 13.12 18.10 -12.91
N LEU A 223 13.73 19.24 -12.59
CA LEU A 223 13.21 20.57 -12.93
C LEU A 223 13.15 20.78 -14.45
N GLU A 224 14.15 20.32 -15.19
CA GLU A 224 14.14 20.35 -16.66
C GLU A 224 13.02 19.50 -17.25
N ASN A 225 12.86 18.27 -16.75
CA ASN A 225 11.80 17.36 -17.21
C ASN A 225 10.42 17.92 -16.88
N ARG A 226 10.24 18.52 -15.69
CA ARG A 226 8.98 19.15 -15.29
C ARG A 226 8.62 20.34 -16.19
N LYS A 227 9.60 21.17 -16.59
CA LYS A 227 9.39 22.26 -17.56
C LYS A 227 8.92 21.72 -18.91
N LYS A 228 9.59 20.68 -19.44
CA LYS A 228 9.19 20.01 -20.71
C LYS A 228 7.77 19.45 -20.62
N ALA A 229 7.45 18.76 -19.52
CA ALA A 229 6.14 18.16 -19.29
C ALA A 229 5.01 19.21 -19.22
N ILE A 230 5.22 20.33 -18.52
CA ILE A 230 4.25 21.43 -18.44
C ILE A 230 4.02 22.04 -19.81
N ALA A 231 5.10 22.34 -20.55
CA ALA A 231 5.01 22.92 -21.89
C ALA A 231 4.20 22.02 -22.86
N ALA A 232 4.32 20.69 -22.74
CA ALA A 232 3.61 19.74 -23.59
C ALA A 232 2.08 19.64 -23.33
N VAL A 233 1.59 20.17 -22.21
CA VAL A 233 0.16 20.09 -21.83
C VAL A 233 -0.49 21.45 -21.62
N VAL A 234 0.26 22.56 -21.68
CA VAL A 234 -0.28 23.90 -21.40
C VAL A 234 -1.43 24.26 -22.35
N ASP A 235 -1.34 23.85 -23.62
CA ASP A 235 -2.37 24.08 -24.65
C ASP A 235 -3.60 23.16 -24.49
N LYS A 236 -3.59 22.22 -23.54
CA LYS A 236 -4.72 21.34 -23.25
C LYS A 236 -5.50 21.77 -22.00
N VAL A 237 -4.99 22.76 -21.27
CA VAL A 237 -5.57 23.27 -20.01
C VAL A 237 -6.38 24.55 -20.25
N TYR A 238 -6.31 25.11 -21.46
CA TYR A 238 -7.11 26.22 -21.96
C TYR A 238 -7.90 25.77 -23.20
#